data_AF-A0A8S8YIN9-F1
#
_entry.id   AF-A0A8S8YIN9-F1
#
_cell.length_a   1.000
_cell.length_b   1.000
_cell.length_c   1.000
_cell.angle_alpha   90.00
_cell.angle_beta   90.00
_cell.angle_gamma   90.00
#
_symmetry.space_group_name_H-M   'P 1'
#
loop_
_entity.id
_entity.type
_entity.pdbx_description
1 polymer ?
#
loop_
_entity_poly.entity_id
_entity_poly.type
_entity_poly.pdbx_seq_one_letter_code
_entity_poly.pdbx_strand_id
1 'polypeptide(L)'
;MTQRVLEWVTARLREGEPVALASVITAQGSVPGKPGAHMAVTESEVFGTVGGAGLELKVMNHLREILESKQGRIETYQFRKRPQARQAHH
;
A
#
# COMPACT_ATOMS: atom_id res chain seq x y z
N MET A 1 -3.94 13.14 2.51
CA MET A 1 -3.81 12.07 1.50
C MET A 1 -4.98 11.09 1.59
N THR A 2 -5.30 10.56 2.78
CA THR A 2 -6.39 9.59 3.02
C THR A 2 -7.73 9.97 2.38
N GLN A 3 -8.21 11.20 2.61
CA GLN A 3 -9.48 11.67 2.03
C GLN A 3 -9.51 11.53 0.50
N ARG A 4 -8.44 11.96 -0.19
CA ARG A 4 -8.34 11.86 -1.66
C ARG A 4 -8.40 10.42 -2.15
N VAL A 5 -7.80 9.47 -1.41
CA VAL A 5 -7.85 8.05 -1.79
C VAL A 5 -9.26 7.51 -1.67
N LEU A 6 -9.98 7.84 -0.58
CA LEU A 6 -11.36 7.39 -0.39
C LEU A 6 -12.33 8.04 -1.39
N GLU A 7 -12.13 9.32 -1.73
CA GLU A 7 -12.86 10.01 -2.80
C GLU A 7 -12.65 9.30 -4.15
N TRP A 8 -11.39 8.97 -4.48
CA TRP A 8 -11.05 8.23 -5.70
C TRP A 8 -11.71 6.84 -5.73
N VAL A 9 -11.61 6.07 -4.63
CA VAL A 9 -12.26 4.75 -4.49
C VAL A 9 -13.76 4.88 -4.74
N THR A 10 -14.40 5.87 -4.13
CA THR A 10 -15.85 6.06 -4.26
C THR A 10 -16.23 6.44 -5.69
N ALA A 11 -15.41 7.24 -6.39
CA ALA A 11 -15.64 7.58 -7.79
C ALA A 11 -15.59 6.34 -8.70
N ARG A 12 -14.57 5.49 -8.57
CA ARG A 12 -14.44 4.23 -9.32
C ARG A 12 -15.59 3.26 -9.05
N LEU A 13 -15.98 3.11 -7.79
CA LEU A 13 -17.13 2.27 -7.43
C LEU A 13 -18.45 2.78 -8.03
N ARG A 14 -18.64 4.10 -8.16
CA ARG A 14 -19.82 4.68 -8.84
C ARG A 14 -19.85 4.40 -10.34
N GLU A 15 -18.68 4.19 -10.94
CA GLU A 15 -18.53 3.81 -12.36
C GLU A 15 -18.70 2.29 -12.56
N GLY A 16 -18.92 1.52 -11.48
CA GLY A 16 -19.05 0.06 -11.53
C GLY A 16 -17.70 -0.67 -11.61
N GLU A 17 -16.58 0.04 -11.42
CA GLU A 17 -15.25 -0.56 -11.46
C GLU A 17 -14.90 -1.17 -10.09
N PRO A 18 -14.48 -2.45 -10.02
CA PRO A 18 -13.99 -3.06 -8.79
C PRO A 18 -12.72 -2.39 -8.28
N VAL A 19 -12.66 -2.16 -6.96
CA VAL A 19 -11.51 -1.54 -6.30
C VAL A 19 -11.07 -2.39 -5.12
N ALA A 20 -9.76 -2.61 -5.00
CA ALA A 20 -9.14 -3.15 -3.79
C ALA A 20 -8.39 -2.02 -3.05
N LEU A 21 -8.62 -1.92 -1.74
CA LEU A 21 -8.08 -0.87 -0.88
C LEU A 21 -7.23 -1.49 0.23
N ALA A 22 -6.00 -0.99 0.38
CA ALA A 22 -5.14 -1.24 1.53
C ALA A 22 -5.16 -0.04 2.47
N SER A 23 -5.18 -0.35 3.77
CA SER A 23 -5.03 0.63 4.86
C SER A 23 -3.92 0.15 5.80
N VAL A 24 -2.97 1.03 6.10
CA VAL A 24 -2.01 0.77 7.20
C VAL A 24 -2.75 0.91 8.51
N ILE A 25 -2.93 -0.19 9.24
CA ILE A 25 -3.64 -0.22 10.53
C ILE A 25 -2.71 -0.03 11.73
N THR A 26 -1.50 -0.57 11.66
CA THR A 26 -0.48 -0.49 12.71
C THR A 26 0.90 -0.33 12.09
N ALA A 27 1.79 0.36 12.81
CA ALA A 27 3.16 0.58 12.42
C ALA A 27 4.03 0.62 13.67
N GLN A 28 5.14 -0.11 13.67
CA GLN A 28 6.10 -0.12 14.77
C GLN A 28 7.53 0.13 14.25
N GLY A 29 8.29 0.94 14.99
CA GLY A 29 9.64 1.34 14.61
C GLY A 29 9.68 2.40 13.50
N SER A 30 10.84 2.52 12.83
CA SER A 30 11.07 3.50 11.76
C SER A 30 10.60 2.99 10.39
N VAL A 31 9.30 2.72 10.26
CA VAL A 31 8.68 2.39 8.98
C VAL A 31 8.05 3.64 8.34
N PRO A 32 8.09 3.78 7.01
CA PRO A 32 7.70 5.04 6.37
C PRO A 32 6.17 5.18 6.16
N GLY A 33 5.42 4.09 6.32
CA GLY A 33 3.95 4.08 6.35
C GLY A 33 3.40 4.35 7.74
N LYS A 34 2.66 5.46 7.89
CA LYS A 34 1.92 5.76 9.13
C LYS A 34 0.53 5.11 9.10
N PRO A 35 -0.04 4.75 10.26
CA PRO A 35 -1.43 4.35 10.34
C PRO A 35 -2.35 5.35 9.65
N GLY A 36 -3.31 4.86 8.87
CA GLY A 36 -4.19 5.67 8.05
C GLY A 36 -3.62 6.06 6.68
N ALA A 37 -2.43 5.61 6.30
CA ALA A 37 -1.99 5.62 4.91
C ALA A 37 -2.81 4.61 4.09
N HIS A 38 -3.21 5.01 2.88
CA HIS A 38 -4.10 4.22 2.01
C HIS A 38 -3.52 4.13 0.60
N MET A 39 -3.71 2.96 0.00
CA MET A 39 -3.46 2.70 -1.42
C MET A 39 -4.65 1.92 -1.97
N ALA A 40 -5.18 2.36 -3.10
CA ALA A 40 -6.24 1.69 -3.82
C ALA A 40 -5.75 1.28 -5.21
N VAL A 41 -6.29 0.18 -5.73
CA VAL A 41 -6.04 -0.28 -7.09
C VAL A 41 -7.33 -0.75 -7.74
N THR A 42 -7.41 -0.53 -9.04
CA THR A 42 -8.31 -1.24 -9.94
C THR A 42 -7.49 -2.22 -10.78
N GLU A 43 -8.10 -2.80 -11.81
CA GLU A 43 -7.37 -3.63 -12.78
C GLU A 43 -6.28 -2.82 -13.51
N SER A 44 -6.53 -1.54 -13.77
CA SER A 44 -5.68 -0.69 -14.63
C SER A 44 -4.97 0.44 -13.89
N GLU A 45 -5.51 0.92 -12.76
CA GLU A 45 -5.02 2.11 -12.07
C GLU A 45 -4.55 1.82 -10.64
N VAL A 46 -3.63 2.65 -10.15
CA VAL A 46 -3.16 2.68 -8.76
C VAL A 46 -3.26 4.10 -8.24
N PHE A 47 -3.84 4.27 -7.05
CA PHE A 47 -3.98 5.58 -6.42
C PHE A 47 -3.62 5.55 -4.93
N GLY A 48 -2.81 6.52 -4.51
CA GLY A 48 -2.33 6.60 -3.13
C GLY A 48 -1.05 5.83 -2.87
N THR A 49 -0.65 5.80 -1.60
CA THR A 49 0.63 5.23 -1.15
C THR A 49 0.49 4.75 0.29
N VAL A 50 1.11 3.60 0.58
CA VAL A 50 1.29 3.09 1.94
C VAL A 50 2.62 3.55 2.56
N GLY A 51 3.40 4.37 1.86
CA GLY A 51 4.53 5.12 2.39
C GLY A 51 5.93 4.64 2.04
N GLY A 52 6.14 3.62 1.19
CA GLY A 52 7.52 3.21 0.87
C GLY A 52 7.66 2.28 -0.33
N ALA A 53 8.59 2.60 -1.24
CA ALA A 53 8.77 1.93 -2.54
C ALA A 53 8.88 0.40 -2.47
N GLY A 54 9.58 -0.14 -1.46
CA GLY A 54 9.71 -1.60 -1.29
C GLY A 54 8.46 -2.30 -0.74
N LEU A 55 7.60 -1.57 -0.01
CA LEU A 55 6.32 -2.05 0.50
C LEU A 55 5.22 -1.97 -0.56
N GLU A 56 5.20 -0.85 -1.28
CA GLU A 56 4.16 -0.51 -2.25
C GLU A 56 3.98 -1.59 -3.31
N LEU A 57 5.08 -2.11 -3.86
CA LEU A 57 5.01 -3.19 -4.85
C LEU A 57 4.35 -4.46 -4.29
N LYS A 58 4.67 -4.83 -3.05
CA LYS A 58 4.10 -6.03 -2.40
C LYS A 58 2.62 -5.84 -2.10
N VAL A 59 2.26 -4.66 -1.58
CA VAL A 59 0.86 -4.32 -1.29
C VAL A 59 0.05 -4.26 -2.58
N MET A 60 0.58 -3.65 -3.63
CA MET A 60 -0.08 -3.58 -4.94
C MET A 60 -0.34 -4.98 -5.52
N ASN A 61 0.63 -5.89 -5.45
CA ASN A 61 0.44 -7.26 -5.93
C ASN A 61 -0.64 -8.00 -5.11
N HIS A 62 -0.61 -7.88 -3.78
CA HIS A 62 -1.67 -8.45 -2.93
C HIS A 62 -3.05 -7.87 -3.25
N LEU A 63 -3.15 -6.56 -3.51
CA LEU A 63 -4.43 -5.96 -3.85
C LEU A 63 -4.95 -6.46 -5.20
N ARG A 64 -4.08 -6.73 -6.18
CA ARG A 64 -4.49 -7.39 -7.45
C ARG A 64 -5.02 -8.80 -7.23
N GLU A 65 -4.34 -9.59 -6.39
CA GLU A 65 -4.86 -10.92 -6.00
C GLU A 65 -6.22 -10.82 -5.29
N ILE A 66 -6.44 -9.77 -4.48
CA ILE A 66 -7.72 -9.53 -3.82
C ILE A 66 -8.82 -9.17 -4.82
N LEU A 67 -8.50 -8.41 -5.88
CA LEU A 67 -9.47 -8.12 -6.96
C LEU A 67 -9.96 -9.40 -7.64
N GLU A 68 -9.05 -10.35 -7.91
CA GLU A 68 -9.37 -11.62 -8.54
C GLU A 68 -10.12 -12.57 -7.58
N SER A 69 -9.58 -12.76 -6.37
CA SER A 69 -10.08 -13.73 -5.39
C SER A 69 -11.30 -13.25 -4.59
N LYS A 70 -11.53 -11.93 -4.55
CA LYS A 70 -12.53 -11.24 -3.72
C LYS A 70 -12.41 -11.54 -2.22
N GLN A 71 -11.21 -11.88 -1.76
CA GLN A 71 -10.95 -12.29 -0.37
C GLN A 71 -9.89 -11.39 0.27
N GLY A 72 -10.35 -10.46 1.12
CA GLY A 72 -9.46 -9.57 1.88
C GLY A 72 -8.70 -10.29 3.00
N ARG A 73 -7.54 -9.74 3.38
CA ARG A 73 -6.71 -10.28 4.47
C ARG A 73 -5.92 -9.17 5.18
N ILE A 74 -5.52 -9.46 6.43
CA ILE A 74 -4.56 -8.64 7.17
C ILE A 74 -3.17 -9.26 6.98
N GLU A 75 -2.21 -8.43 6.61
CA GLU A 75 -0.83 -8.86 6.34
C GLU A 75 0.16 -8.01 7.15
N THR A 76 1.20 -8.64 7.71
CA THR A 76 2.25 -7.93 8.45
C THR A 76 3.56 -7.96 7.68
N TYR A 77 4.09 -6.78 7.37
CA TYR A 77 5.34 -6.65 6.64
C TYR A 77 6.49 -6.28 7.57
N GLN A 78 7.57 -7.05 7.54
CA GLN A 78 8.80 -6.77 8.30
C GLN A 78 9.87 -6.15 7.40
N PHE A 79 10.39 -4.99 7.81
CA PHE A 79 11.50 -4.32 7.12
C PHE A 79 12.80 -4.56 7.88
N ARG A 80 13.72 -5.29 7.26
CA ARG A 80 15.12 -5.31 7.71
C ARG A 80 15.84 -4.13 7.09
N LYS A 81 16.42 -3.24 7.91
CA LYS A 81 17.40 -2.26 7.41
C LYS A 81 18.54 -3.06 6.77
N ARG A 82 18.79 -2.87 5.48
CA ARG A 82 20.10 -3.26 4.93
C ARG A 82 21.16 -2.42 5.64
N PRO A 83 22.27 -2.99 6.11
CA PRO A 83 23.33 -2.20 6.69
C PRO A 83 23.84 -1.22 5.63
N GLN A 84 23.82 0.07 5.98
CA GLN A 84 24.42 1.12 5.18
C GLN A 84 25.92 0.82 5.12
N ALA A 85 26.43 0.40 3.96
CA ALA A 85 27.84 0.15 3.79
C ALA A 85 28.60 1.43 4.14
N ARG A 86 29.35 1.38 5.25
CA ARG A 86 30.34 2.40 5.58
C ARG A 86 31.39 2.37 4.47
N GLN A 87 31.33 3.33 3.55
CA GLN A 87 32.52 3.68 2.78
C GLN A 87 33.49 4.33 3.77
N ALA A 88 34.43 3.53 4.27
CA ALA A 88 35.61 4.03 4.92
C ALA A 88 36.46 4.71 3.83
N HIS A 89 36.39 6.03 3.76
CA HIS A 89 37.44 6.81 3.12
C HIS A 89 38.64 6.81 4.07
N HIS A 90 39.75 6.24 3.61
CA HIS A 90 41.10 6.54 4.08
C HIS A 90 41.82 7.26 2.94
#